data_AF-A0A202DS61-F1
#
_entry.id   AF-A0A202DS61-F1
#
_cell.length_a   1.000
_cell.length_b   1.000
_cell.length_c   1.000
_cell.angle_alpha   90.00
_cell.angle_beta   90.00
_cell.angle_gamma   90.00
#
_symmetry.space_group_name_H-M   'P 1'
#
loop_
_entity.id
_entity.type
_entity.pdbx_description
1 polymer ?
#
loop_
_entity_poly.entity_id
_entity_poly.type
_entity_poly.pdbx_seq_one_letter_code
_entity_poly.pdbx_strand_id
1 'polypeptide(L)'
;MGSIDYQRNWESRYTYPVDESGVQEESLHIVKFEYAGGSRTYVTSLPGQESTLWMDLMLQENILSGIWQEETSPSGRYRGELFHGVIHLIMNSACTRAEGKWLGHNQRRTKVNVGEWVLEREKTAPS
;
A
#
# COMPACT_ATOMS: atom_id res chain seq x y z
N MET A 1 -12.03 -17.76 8.69
CA MET A 1 -11.49 -16.76 7.74
C MET A 1 -10.63 -17.48 6.73
N GLY A 2 -10.51 -16.99 5.50
CA GLY A 2 -9.47 -17.47 4.58
C GLY A 2 -8.06 -17.13 5.07
N SER A 3 -7.05 -17.48 4.26
CA SER A 3 -5.66 -17.03 4.45
C SER A 3 -5.25 -16.16 3.26
N ILE A 4 -4.29 -15.27 3.48
CA ILE A 4 -3.63 -14.53 2.39
C ILE A 4 -2.97 -15.54 1.46
N ASP A 5 -3.16 -15.36 0.15
CA ASP A 5 -2.47 -16.12 -0.88
C ASP A 5 -1.18 -15.38 -1.26
N TYR A 6 -0.06 -15.86 -0.73
CA TYR A 6 1.28 -15.30 -0.92
C TYR A 6 1.89 -15.58 -2.30
N GLN A 7 1.22 -16.39 -3.14
CA GLN A 7 1.68 -16.67 -4.51
C GLN A 7 1.08 -15.71 -5.54
N ARG A 8 0.03 -14.97 -5.16
CA ARG A 8 -0.66 -14.04 -6.04
C ARG A 8 -0.10 -12.64 -5.95
N ASN A 9 -0.14 -11.95 -7.07
CA ASN A 9 0.05 -10.51 -7.11
C ASN A 9 -1.24 -9.81 -6.65
N TRP A 10 -1.05 -8.59 -6.16
CA TRP A 10 -2.11 -7.73 -5.67
C TRP A 10 -1.94 -6.36 -6.30
N GLU A 11 -3.05 -5.73 -6.66
CA GLU A 11 -3.09 -4.32 -6.98
C GLU A 11 -3.16 -3.52 -5.68
N SER A 12 -2.29 -2.53 -5.53
CA SER A 12 -2.27 -1.57 -4.43
C SER A 12 -2.61 -0.20 -4.97
N ARG A 13 -3.71 0.37 -4.51
CA ARG A 13 -4.26 1.63 -4.98
C ARG A 13 -4.53 2.56 -3.82
N TYR A 14 -4.03 3.79 -3.89
CA TYR A 14 -4.27 4.78 -2.84
C TYR A 14 -4.44 6.17 -3.42
N THR A 15 -5.17 7.01 -2.69
CA THR A 15 -5.38 8.41 -3.04
C THR A 15 -4.56 9.32 -2.14
N TYR A 16 -4.04 10.41 -2.69
CA TYR A 16 -3.27 11.38 -1.93
C TYR A 16 -3.48 12.82 -2.42
N PRO A 17 -3.43 13.81 -1.51
CA PRO A 17 -3.47 15.21 -1.89
C PRO A 17 -2.15 15.61 -2.53
N VAL A 18 -2.21 16.20 -3.73
CA VAL A 18 -1.01 16.66 -4.44
C VAL A 18 -0.44 17.95 -3.84
N ASP A 19 -1.33 18.78 -3.30
CA ASP A 19 -1.04 20.08 -2.71
C ASP A 19 -2.13 20.49 -1.70
N GLU A 20 -2.10 21.77 -1.28
CA GLU A 20 -3.04 22.32 -0.31
C GLU A 20 -4.41 22.69 -0.91
N SER A 21 -4.56 22.66 -2.24
CA SER A 21 -5.84 22.95 -2.92
C SER A 21 -6.87 21.83 -2.72
N GLY A 22 -6.43 20.65 -2.29
CA GLY A 22 -7.29 19.50 -2.02
C GLY A 22 -7.48 18.57 -3.22
N VAL A 23 -6.85 18.87 -4.38
CA VAL A 23 -6.81 17.96 -5.52
C VAL A 23 -6.20 16.63 -5.09
N GLN A 24 -6.93 15.54 -5.37
CA GLN A 24 -6.50 14.17 -5.10
C GLN A 24 -5.96 13.55 -6.39
N GLU A 25 -4.82 12.90 -6.30
CA GLU A 25 -4.34 11.97 -7.32
C GLU A 25 -4.41 10.53 -6.78
N GLU A 26 -4.39 9.58 -7.71
CA GLU A 26 -4.36 8.15 -7.42
C GLU A 26 -2.97 7.62 -7.80
N SER A 27 -2.46 6.68 -6.99
CA SER A 27 -1.25 5.93 -7.29
C SER A 27 -1.58 4.44 -7.29
N LEU A 28 -0.87 3.69 -8.14
CA LEU A 28 -1.08 2.28 -8.41
C LEU A 28 0.25 1.54 -8.37
N HIS A 29 0.27 0.41 -7.67
CA HIS A 29 1.40 -0.51 -7.63
C HIS A 29 0.90 -1.95 -7.78
N ILE A 30 1.62 -2.79 -8.52
CA ILE A 30 1.47 -4.24 -8.38
C ILE A 30 2.41 -4.70 -7.25
N VAL A 31 1.86 -5.33 -6.23
CA VAL A 31 2.60 -5.74 -5.03
C VAL A 31 2.49 -7.24 -4.79
N LYS A 32 3.44 -7.76 -4.03
CA LYS A 32 3.44 -9.14 -3.55
C LYS A 32 3.47 -9.15 -2.03
N PHE A 33 2.69 -10.07 -1.46
CA PHE A 33 2.75 -10.37 -0.03
C PHE A 33 3.82 -11.41 0.23
N GLU A 34 4.58 -11.23 1.31
CA GLU A 34 5.60 -12.19 1.77
C GLU A 34 5.40 -12.48 3.25
N TYR A 35 5.24 -13.77 3.59
CA TYR A 35 5.09 -14.21 4.97
C TYR A 35 6.41 -14.05 5.73
N ALA A 36 6.40 -13.26 6.80
CA ALA A 36 7.59 -12.94 7.60
C ALA A 36 7.65 -13.69 8.94
N GLY A 37 6.68 -14.56 9.23
CA GLY A 37 6.57 -15.30 10.48
C GLY A 37 5.52 -14.74 11.44
N GLY A 38 4.80 -15.64 12.13
CA GLY A 38 3.76 -15.28 13.09
C GLY A 38 2.63 -14.52 12.42
N SER A 39 2.31 -13.34 12.92
CA SER A 39 1.33 -12.42 12.33
C SER A 39 1.94 -11.38 11.39
N ARG A 40 3.25 -11.40 11.15
CA ARG A 40 3.93 -10.39 10.33
C ARG A 40 3.97 -10.77 8.85
N THR A 41 3.73 -9.79 7.99
CA THR A 41 3.83 -9.92 6.53
C THR A 41 4.47 -8.67 5.95
N TYR A 42 5.34 -8.86 4.96
CA TYR A 42 5.81 -7.77 4.12
C TYR A 42 4.92 -7.64 2.88
N VAL A 43 4.82 -6.43 2.35
CA VAL A 43 4.20 -6.15 1.05
C VAL A 43 5.15 -5.29 0.25
N THR A 44 5.54 -5.74 -0.95
CA THR A 44 6.55 -5.06 -1.77
C THR A 44 6.06 -4.91 -3.20
N SER A 45 6.29 -3.74 -3.81
CA SER A 45 6.07 -3.54 -5.24
C SER A 45 6.95 -4.48 -6.06
N LEU A 46 6.42 -5.01 -7.16
CA LEU A 46 7.22 -5.76 -8.13
C LEU A 46 8.32 -4.88 -8.73
N PRO A 47 9.48 -5.45 -9.08
CA PRO A 47 10.57 -4.72 -9.74
C PRO A 47 10.15 -4.07 -11.07
N GLY A 48 10.78 -2.95 -11.40
CA GLY A 48 10.57 -2.26 -12.68
C GLY A 48 9.40 -1.28 -12.72
N GLN A 49 8.75 -1.03 -11.57
CA GLN A 49 7.78 0.05 -11.43
C GLN A 49 8.48 1.40 -11.23
N GLU A 50 7.80 2.48 -11.59
CA GLU A 50 8.33 3.85 -11.54
C GLU A 50 8.69 4.30 -10.12
N SER A 51 7.88 3.92 -9.13
CA SER A 51 8.16 4.09 -7.71
C SER A 51 8.23 2.74 -7.02
N THR A 52 8.91 2.69 -5.87
CA THR A 52 9.07 1.47 -5.07
C THR A 52 8.29 1.60 -3.79
N LEU A 53 7.37 0.65 -3.56
CA LEU A 53 6.51 0.59 -2.38
C LEU A 53 6.93 -0.58 -1.49
N TRP A 54 7.04 -0.31 -0.20
CA TRP A 54 7.30 -1.31 0.83
C TRP A 54 6.36 -1.11 2.01
N MET A 55 5.87 -2.21 2.58
CA MET A 55 5.10 -2.21 3.82
C MET A 55 5.53 -3.34 4.73
N ASP A 56 5.40 -3.07 6.02
CA ASP A 56 5.57 -4.04 7.09
C ASP A 56 4.32 -4.03 7.96
N LEU A 57 3.58 -5.13 7.86
CA LEU A 57 2.22 -5.24 8.37
C LEU A 57 2.10 -6.39 9.34
N MET A 58 1.25 -6.20 10.33
CA MET A 58 0.77 -7.21 11.25
C MET A 58 -0.68 -7.56 10.88
N LEU A 59 -0.95 -8.84 10.66
CA LEU A 59 -2.28 -9.41 10.50
C LEU A 59 -2.78 -9.95 11.84
N GLN A 60 -3.79 -9.29 12.40
CA GLN A 60 -4.49 -9.76 13.60
C GLN A 60 -5.97 -9.87 13.27
N GLU A 61 -6.52 -11.07 13.40
CA GLU A 61 -7.86 -11.40 12.91
C GLU A 61 -8.01 -11.00 11.44
N ASN A 62 -8.84 -10.01 11.11
CA ASN A 62 -9.02 -9.46 9.77
C ASN A 62 -8.38 -8.09 9.58
N ILE A 63 -7.56 -7.62 10.52
CA ILE A 63 -6.94 -6.30 10.45
C ILE A 63 -5.49 -6.44 10.00
N LEU A 64 -5.14 -5.76 8.90
CA LEU A 64 -3.77 -5.50 8.49
C LEU A 64 -3.38 -4.09 8.96
N SER A 65 -2.40 -3.97 9.84
CA SER A 65 -1.94 -2.67 10.30
C SER A 65 -0.43 -2.62 10.41
N GLY A 66 0.17 -1.45 10.21
CA GLY A 66 1.62 -1.31 10.24
C GLY A 66 2.11 -0.02 9.62
N ILE A 67 3.28 -0.10 8.96
CA ILE A 67 3.92 1.03 8.30
C ILE A 67 4.01 0.81 6.79
N TRP A 68 4.04 1.92 6.06
CA TRP A 68 4.29 1.95 4.62
C TRP A 68 5.41 2.95 4.31
N GLN A 69 6.16 2.69 3.25
CA GLN A 69 7.17 3.56 2.70
C GLN A 69 7.10 3.52 1.17
N GLU A 70 7.24 4.68 0.54
CA GLU A 70 7.35 4.78 -0.91
C GLU A 70 8.49 5.70 -1.32
N GLU A 71 9.40 5.17 -2.13
CA GLU A 71 10.39 5.96 -2.84
C GLU A 71 9.82 6.30 -4.23
N THR A 72 9.54 7.59 -4.44
CA THR A 72 8.91 8.06 -5.69
C THR A 72 9.87 7.99 -6.89
N SER A 73 9.35 8.04 -8.11
CA SER A 73 10.19 8.05 -9.30
C SER A 73 11.17 9.25 -9.29
N PRO A 74 12.48 9.04 -9.53
CA PRO A 74 13.47 10.12 -9.63
C PRO A 74 13.15 11.13 -10.75
N SER A 75 12.45 10.69 -11.80
CA SER A 75 12.02 11.54 -12.93
C SER A 75 10.64 12.16 -12.72
N GLY A 76 9.92 11.77 -11.66
CA GLY A 76 8.57 12.24 -11.35
C GLY A 76 8.51 13.56 -10.58
N ARG A 77 7.29 14.02 -10.26
CA ARG A 77 7.02 15.28 -9.53
C ARG A 77 7.81 15.38 -8.22
N TYR A 78 7.88 14.27 -7.48
CA TYR A 78 8.51 14.21 -6.17
C TYR A 78 9.99 13.83 -6.21
N ARG A 79 10.56 13.56 -7.39
CA ARG A 79 12.00 13.43 -7.65
C ARG A 79 12.76 12.50 -6.70
N GLY A 80 12.25 11.29 -6.46
CA GLY A 80 12.94 10.34 -5.59
C GLY A 80 12.73 10.57 -4.10
N GLU A 81 11.79 11.44 -3.69
CA GLU A 81 11.48 11.62 -2.28
C GLU A 81 10.94 10.31 -1.68
N LEU A 82 11.38 10.04 -0.45
CA LEU A 82 10.90 8.96 0.39
C LEU A 82 9.74 9.45 1.27
N PHE A 83 8.55 8.96 0.99
CA PHE A 83 7.38 9.11 1.85
C PHE A 83 7.22 7.90 2.75
N HIS A 84 6.67 8.12 3.94
CA HIS A 84 6.35 7.02 4.85
C HIS A 84 5.26 7.41 5.84
N GLY A 85 4.69 6.39 6.48
CA GLY A 85 3.72 6.60 7.55
C GLY A 85 3.12 5.30 8.06
N VAL A 86 1.88 5.38 8.55
CA VAL A 86 1.15 4.25 9.13
C VAL A 86 -0.07 3.91 8.31
N ILE A 87 -0.51 2.66 8.38
CA ILE A 87 -1.63 2.14 7.60
C ILE A 87 -2.47 1.18 8.43
N HIS A 88 -3.79 1.19 8.22
CA HIS A 88 -4.73 0.32 8.89
C HIS A 88 -5.84 -0.08 7.92
N LEU A 89 -5.93 -1.37 7.62
CA LEU A 89 -6.82 -1.95 6.61
C LEU A 89 -7.62 -3.10 7.21
N ILE A 90 -8.84 -3.26 6.72
CA ILE A 90 -9.72 -4.37 7.04
C ILE A 90 -9.72 -5.33 5.84
N MET A 91 -9.25 -6.54 6.07
CA MET A 91 -9.28 -7.67 5.14
C MET A 91 -10.70 -8.25 5.07
N ASN A 92 -11.18 -8.54 3.85
CA ASN A 92 -12.44 -9.26 3.68
C ASN A 92 -12.29 -10.74 4.07
N SER A 93 -13.42 -11.41 4.31
CA SER A 93 -13.44 -12.81 4.75
C SER A 93 -12.79 -13.80 3.78
N ALA A 94 -12.77 -13.45 2.48
CA ALA A 94 -12.19 -14.24 1.40
C ALA A 94 -10.68 -14.00 1.21
N CYS A 95 -10.07 -13.09 1.97
CA CYS A 95 -8.67 -12.66 1.84
C CYS A 95 -8.29 -12.30 0.39
N THR A 96 -9.18 -11.58 -0.28
CA THR A 96 -9.02 -11.09 -1.67
C THR A 96 -8.94 -9.58 -1.76
N ARG A 97 -9.34 -8.86 -0.70
CA ARG A 97 -9.36 -7.41 -0.68
C ARG A 97 -9.16 -6.90 0.74
N ALA A 98 -8.31 -5.90 0.89
CA ALA A 98 -8.14 -5.13 2.12
C ALA A 98 -8.37 -3.65 1.83
N GLU A 99 -9.13 -2.96 2.67
CA GLU A 99 -9.40 -1.54 2.49
C GLU A 99 -9.31 -0.78 3.81
N GLY A 100 -8.91 0.48 3.74
CA GLY A 100 -8.85 1.33 4.92
C GLY A 100 -8.09 2.61 4.62
N LYS A 101 -7.34 3.09 5.60
CA LYS A 101 -6.70 4.41 5.53
C LYS A 101 -5.22 4.34 5.83
N TRP A 102 -4.51 5.30 5.25
CA TRP A 102 -3.12 5.59 5.58
C TRP A 102 -3.01 6.98 6.19
N LEU A 103 -1.97 7.17 7.02
CA LEU A 103 -1.49 8.48 7.42
C LEU A 103 -0.04 8.63 6.98
N GLY A 104 0.34 9.83 6.58
CA GLY A 104 1.70 10.20 6.16
C GLY A 104 1.86 11.70 6.20
N HIS A 105 2.84 12.25 5.49
CA HIS A 105 3.11 13.69 5.49
C HIS A 105 3.18 14.27 4.08
N ASN A 106 2.94 15.57 3.95
CA ASN A 106 3.25 16.28 2.71
C ASN A 106 4.77 16.34 2.47
N GLN A 107 5.20 16.68 1.25
CA GLN A 107 6.63 16.72 0.89
C GLN A 107 7.45 17.62 1.83
N ARG A 108 6.87 18.72 2.32
CA ARG A 108 7.53 19.67 3.23
C ARG A 108 7.56 19.23 4.69
N ARG A 109 6.92 18.10 5.03
CA ARG A 109 6.82 17.56 6.40
C ARG A 109 6.18 18.53 7.40
N THR A 110 5.26 19.38 6.94
CA THR A 110 4.56 20.38 7.75
C THR A 110 3.12 20.00 8.07
N LYS A 111 2.56 19.01 7.37
CA LYS A 111 1.18 18.58 7.52
C LYS A 111 1.08 17.06 7.41
N VAL A 112 0.24 16.48 8.27
CA VAL A 112 -0.16 15.08 8.17
C VAL A 112 -1.29 14.97 7.16
N ASN A 113 -1.13 14.04 6.21
CA ASN A 113 -2.15 13.69 5.24
C ASN A 113 -2.77 12.35 5.60
N VAL A 114 -4.04 12.17 5.22
CA VAL A 114 -4.80 10.93 5.32
C VAL A 114 -5.43 10.65 3.97
N GLY A 115 -5.46 9.39 3.56
CA GLY A 115 -6.11 8.97 2.32
C GLY A 115 -6.62 7.53 2.40
N GLU A 116 -7.43 7.16 1.42
CA GLU A 116 -7.89 5.77 1.29
C GLU A 116 -6.78 4.90 0.69
N TRP A 117 -6.72 3.64 1.10
CA TRP A 117 -5.87 2.61 0.52
C TRP A 117 -6.67 1.34 0.30
N VAL A 118 -6.53 0.73 -0.87
CA VAL A 118 -7.10 -0.57 -1.23
C VAL A 118 -5.98 -1.49 -1.71
N LEU A 119 -5.96 -2.71 -1.19
CA LEU A 119 -5.18 -3.84 -1.71
C LEU A 119 -6.18 -4.84 -2.28
N GLU A 120 -6.06 -5.21 -3.56
CA GLU A 120 -6.97 -6.14 -4.23
C GLU A 120 -6.19 -7.24 -4.93
N ARG A 121 -6.47 -8.50 -4.60
CA ARG A 121 -5.79 -9.65 -5.18
C ARG A 121 -6.17 -9.76 -6.65
N GLU A 122 -5.18 -9.92 -7.52
CA GLU A 122 -5.45 -10.19 -8.93
C GLU A 122 -6.39 -11.39 -9.06
N LYS A 123 -7.47 -11.20 -9.82
CA LYS A 123 -8.28 -12.32 -10.29
C LYS A 123 -7.37 -13.15 -11.20
N THR A 124 -7.41 -14.47 -11.05
CA THR A 124 -6.68 -15.34 -11.98
C THR A 124 -7.09 -14.97 -13.40
N ALA A 125 -6.14 -14.61 -14.27
CA ALA A 125 -6.42 -14.59 -15.69
C ALA A 125 -6.92 -16.00 -16.07
N PRO A 126 -8.01 -16.15 -16.85
CA PRO A 126 -8.34 -17.46 -17.39
C PRO A 126 -7.12 -17.94 -18.19
N SER A 127 -6.74 -19.18 -17.90
CA SER A 127 -5.71 -19.95 -18.59
C SER A 127 -5.76 -19.81 -20.11
#